data_AF-A0A4Y2FNK7-F1
#
_entry.id   AF-A0A4Y2FNK7-F1
#
_cell.length_a   1.000
_cell.length_b   1.000
_cell.length_c   1.000
_cell.angle_alpha   90.00
_cell.angle_beta   90.00
_cell.angle_gamma   90.00
#
_symmetry.space_group_name_H-M   'P 1'
#
loop_
_entity.id
_entity.type
_entity.pdbx_description
1 polymer ?
#
loop_
_entity_poly.entity_id
_entity_poly.type
_entity_poly.pdbx_seq_one_letter_code
_entity_poly.pdbx_strand_id
1 'polypeptide(L)'
;MTIIDGRKQLWTSTLEDNTLYEMNRKLSKKFIPTPPILDTDGIKYTPLGKANAFKHSLENSFQENPEPYCNLHINEVNNSIYCYFNYLVTSSTPDRISSQKVINLIKKINPRKATGPDGVPNKAIRMLTLNAVTHLTKFFSINALSYNTSRMLGKLLMCNHVCP
;
A
#
# COMPACT_ATOMS: atom_id res chain seq x y z
N MET A 1 -12.94 24.12 -47.10
CA MET A 1 -12.82 25.06 -45.98
C MET A 1 -13.97 24.79 -45.02
N THR A 2 -13.90 24.18 -43.86
CA THR A 2 -12.89 23.39 -43.14
C THR A 2 -13.72 22.61 -42.10
N ILE A 3 -13.85 21.29 -42.23
CA ILE A 3 -14.53 20.45 -41.23
C ILE A 3 -13.54 20.22 -40.09
N ILE A 4 -13.40 21.20 -39.21
CA ILE A 4 -12.59 21.08 -38.00
C ILE A 4 -13.23 21.94 -36.90
N ASP A 5 -14.39 21.55 -36.37
CA ASP A 5 -14.88 22.19 -35.13
C ASP A 5 -15.74 21.29 -34.23
N GLY A 6 -16.35 20.22 -34.74
CA GLY A 6 -17.15 19.32 -33.88
C GLY A 6 -16.34 18.50 -32.89
N ARG A 7 -15.11 18.06 -33.25
CA ARG A 7 -14.27 17.27 -32.34
C ARG A 7 -13.64 18.10 -31.24
N LYS A 8 -13.15 19.31 -31.53
CA LYS A 8 -12.48 20.14 -30.51
C LYS A 8 -13.41 20.56 -29.38
N GLN A 9 -14.68 20.84 -29.68
CA GLN A 9 -15.67 21.23 -28.67
C GLN A 9 -16.00 20.10 -27.67
N LEU A 10 -15.99 18.83 -28.12
CA LEU A 10 -16.22 17.66 -27.24
C LEU A 10 -15.06 17.38 -26.26
N TRP A 11 -13.82 17.67 -26.65
CA TRP A 11 -12.66 17.50 -25.76
C TRP A 11 -12.53 18.60 -24.72
N THR A 12 -13.03 19.81 -25.01
CA THR A 12 -12.94 20.95 -24.06
C THR A 12 -14.00 20.93 -22.98
N SER A 13 -15.19 20.36 -23.23
CA SER A 13 -16.30 20.35 -22.26
C SER A 13 -16.27 19.17 -21.27
N THR A 14 -15.30 18.24 -21.41
CA THR A 14 -15.24 16.99 -20.61
C THR A 14 -14.10 16.97 -19.59
N LEU A 15 -13.28 18.03 -19.55
CA LEU A 15 -12.14 18.12 -18.64
C LEU A 15 -12.54 18.69 -17.26
N GLU A 16 -13.61 19.49 -17.18
CA GLU A 16 -14.00 20.19 -15.94
C GLU A 16 -14.85 19.35 -15.00
N ASP A 17 -15.53 18.32 -15.53
CA ASP A 17 -16.33 17.41 -14.73
C ASP A 17 -15.61 16.08 -14.64
N ASN A 18 -15.31 15.59 -13.43
CA ASN A 18 -14.73 14.26 -13.11
C ASN A 18 -15.45 13.04 -13.76
N THR A 19 -16.47 13.29 -14.58
CA THR A 19 -17.19 12.40 -15.48
C THR A 19 -16.31 11.48 -16.31
N LEU A 20 -15.22 11.94 -16.94
CA LEU A 20 -14.38 11.07 -17.78
C LEU A 20 -13.67 9.98 -16.95
N TYR A 21 -13.19 10.35 -15.77
CA TYR A 21 -12.59 9.41 -14.82
C TYR A 21 -13.64 8.42 -14.31
N GLU A 22 -14.82 8.90 -13.91
CA GLU A 22 -15.90 8.03 -13.43
C GLU A 22 -16.45 7.09 -14.51
N MET A 23 -16.56 7.56 -15.75
CA MET A 23 -16.96 6.73 -16.90
C MET A 23 -15.92 5.63 -17.17
N ASN A 24 -14.63 6.00 -17.24
CA ASN A 24 -13.57 5.01 -17.44
C ASN A 24 -13.45 4.04 -16.25
N ARG A 25 -13.65 4.51 -15.02
CA ARG A 25 -13.66 3.67 -13.80
C ARG A 25 -14.82 2.67 -13.80
N LYS A 26 -16.01 3.08 -14.25
CA LYS A 26 -17.18 2.21 -14.40
C LYS A 26 -17.02 1.16 -15.51
N LEU A 27 -16.30 1.50 -16.59
CA LEU A 27 -16.08 0.59 -17.72
C LEU A 27 -14.87 -0.34 -17.52
N SER A 28 -13.85 0.09 -16.77
CA SER A 28 -12.62 -0.69 -16.55
C SER A 28 -12.70 -1.69 -15.40
N LYS A 29 -13.59 -1.47 -14.43
CA LYS A 29 -13.80 -2.40 -13.31
C LYS A 29 -14.95 -3.33 -13.66
N LYS A 30 -14.70 -4.64 -13.66
CA LYS A 30 -15.77 -5.65 -13.66
C LYS A 30 -16.66 -5.34 -12.47
N PHE A 31 -17.87 -4.83 -12.72
CA PHE A 31 -18.82 -4.54 -11.67
C PHE A 31 -19.21 -5.86 -11.01
N ILE A 32 -18.76 -6.06 -9.77
CA ILE A 32 -19.23 -7.15 -8.93
C ILE A 32 -20.39 -6.57 -8.14
N PRO A 33 -21.65 -6.92 -8.47
CA PRO A 33 -22.79 -6.44 -7.70
C PRO A 33 -22.62 -6.86 -6.24
N THR A 34 -22.69 -5.89 -5.33
CA THR A 34 -22.72 -6.18 -3.91
C THR A 34 -24.02 -6.91 -3.61
N PRO A 35 -23.97 -8.12 -3.01
CA PRO A 35 -25.19 -8.82 -2.64
C PRO A 35 -26.01 -7.96 -1.67
N PRO A 36 -27.35 -7.97 -1.78
CA PRO A 36 -28.21 -7.20 -0.90
C PRO A 36 -28.06 -7.69 0.55
N ILE A 37 -28.04 -6.75 1.49
CA ILE A 37 -28.05 -7.07 2.92
C ILE A 37 -29.44 -7.56 3.29
N LEU A 38 -29.50 -8.79 3.81
CA LEU A 38 -30.73 -9.44 4.22
C LEU A 38 -30.93 -9.26 5.72
N ASP A 39 -32.16 -8.95 6.09
CA ASP A 39 -32.63 -9.06 7.47
C ASP A 39 -33.20 -10.47 7.73
N THR A 40 -33.69 -10.75 8.94
CA THR A 40 -34.30 -12.06 9.28
C THR A 40 -35.42 -12.47 8.34
N ASP A 41 -36.20 -11.51 7.85
CA ASP A 41 -37.34 -11.75 6.95
C ASP A 41 -37.06 -11.33 5.50
N GLY A 42 -35.78 -11.14 5.13
CA GLY A 42 -35.35 -10.79 3.78
C GLY A 42 -35.09 -9.30 3.56
N ILE A 43 -35.30 -8.81 2.32
CA ILE A 43 -34.91 -7.45 1.90
C ILE A 43 -35.91 -6.43 2.45
N LYS A 44 -35.40 -5.42 3.16
CA LYS A 44 -36.21 -4.32 3.71
C LYS A 44 -36.13 -3.07 2.84
N TYR A 45 -37.28 -2.45 2.58
CA TYR A 45 -37.39 -1.25 1.71
C TYR A 45 -37.59 0.06 2.47
N THR A 46 -38.11 0.01 3.70
CA THR A 46 -38.31 1.19 4.55
C THR A 46 -36.97 1.67 5.13
N PRO A 47 -36.76 2.98 5.36
CA PRO A 47 -35.52 3.49 5.96
C PRO A 47 -35.20 2.82 7.31
N LEU A 48 -36.20 2.67 8.17
CA LEU A 48 -36.07 1.99 9.46
C LEU A 48 -35.70 0.50 9.29
N GLY A 49 -36.37 -0.21 8.38
CA GLY A 49 -36.07 -1.61 8.11
C GLY A 49 -34.65 -1.80 7.56
N LYS A 50 -34.18 -0.88 6.70
CA LYS A 50 -32.79 -0.89 6.21
C LYS A 50 -31.79 -0.71 7.36
N ALA A 51 -32.01 0.28 8.22
CA ALA A 51 -31.13 0.53 9.36
C ALA A 51 -31.02 -0.71 10.28
N ASN A 52 -32.14 -1.39 10.53
CA ASN A 52 -32.16 -2.62 11.32
C ASN A 52 -31.44 -3.78 10.61
N ALA A 53 -31.65 -3.96 9.31
CA ALA A 53 -30.93 -4.98 8.53
C ALA A 53 -29.41 -4.75 8.56
N PHE A 54 -28.97 -3.49 8.45
CA PHE A 54 -27.55 -3.12 8.60
C PHE A 54 -27.03 -3.44 10.00
N LYS A 55 -27.76 -3.05 11.05
CA LYS A 55 -27.38 -3.34 12.43
C LYS A 55 -27.19 -4.84 12.65
N HIS A 56 -28.16 -5.65 12.25
CA HIS A 56 -28.13 -7.11 12.39
C HIS A 56 -26.95 -7.73 11.61
N SER A 57 -26.71 -7.29 10.37
CA SER A 57 -25.59 -7.78 9.56
C SER A 57 -24.23 -7.48 10.20
N LEU A 58 -24.08 -6.30 10.80
CA LEU A 58 -22.84 -5.93 11.49
C LEU A 58 -22.67 -6.76 12.76
N GLU A 59 -23.72 -6.87 13.58
CA GLU A 59 -23.70 -7.68 14.80
C GLU A 59 -23.26 -9.12 14.51
N ASN A 60 -23.77 -9.74 13.45
CA ASN A 60 -23.40 -11.09 13.04
C ASN A 60 -21.95 -11.20 12.53
N SER A 61 -21.44 -10.18 11.84
CA SER A 61 -20.08 -10.18 11.28
C SER A 61 -18.99 -10.08 12.35
N PHE A 62 -19.32 -9.52 13.52
CA PHE A 62 -18.39 -9.33 14.64
C PHE A 62 -18.63 -10.33 15.80
N GLN A 63 -19.47 -11.35 15.61
CA GLN A 63 -19.56 -12.44 16.58
C GLN A 63 -18.26 -13.25 16.58
N GLU A 64 -17.93 -13.83 17.72
CA GLU A 64 -16.85 -14.82 17.80
C GLU A 64 -17.16 -15.98 16.86
N ASN A 65 -16.13 -16.47 16.15
CA ASN A 65 -16.29 -17.62 15.27
C ASN A 65 -16.78 -18.81 16.12
N PRO A 66 -18.00 -19.33 15.89
CA PRO A 66 -18.52 -20.44 16.68
C PRO A 66 -17.82 -21.76 16.38
N GLU A 67 -17.08 -21.84 15.26
CA GLU A 67 -16.29 -23.04 14.96
C GLU A 67 -15.10 -23.17 15.93
N PRO A 68 -14.92 -24.35 16.55
CA PRO A 68 -13.78 -24.59 17.41
C PRO A 68 -12.49 -24.43 16.61
N TYR A 69 -11.51 -23.78 17.21
CA TYR A 69 -10.21 -23.58 16.59
C TYR A 69 -9.63 -24.93 16.12
N CYS A 70 -9.35 -25.02 14.82
CA CYS A 70 -8.72 -26.19 14.25
C CYS A 70 -7.24 -26.22 14.66
N ASN A 71 -6.85 -27.17 15.52
CA ASN A 71 -5.46 -27.33 15.98
C ASN A 71 -4.47 -27.49 14.81
N LEU A 72 -4.91 -28.08 13.70
CA LEU A 72 -4.11 -28.23 12.49
C LEU A 72 -3.84 -26.86 11.85
N HIS A 73 -4.87 -26.01 11.74
CA HIS A 73 -4.72 -24.64 11.24
C HIS A 73 -3.85 -23.78 12.17
N ILE A 74 -4.01 -23.89 13.50
CA ILE A 74 -3.13 -23.20 14.46
C ILE A 74 -1.67 -23.62 14.26
N ASN A 75 -1.42 -24.92 14.08
CA ASN A 75 -0.08 -25.44 13.87
C ASN A 75 0.52 -24.95 12.53
N GLU A 76 -0.27 -24.89 11.46
CA GLU A 76 0.15 -24.32 10.17
C GLU A 76 0.53 -22.84 10.30
N VAL A 77 -0.30 -22.04 10.97
CA VAL A 77 -0.02 -20.62 11.22
C VAL A 77 1.27 -20.47 12.03
N ASN A 78 1.41 -21.22 13.12
CA ASN A 78 2.60 -21.18 13.95
C ASN A 78 3.86 -21.62 13.19
N ASN A 79 3.76 -22.66 12.36
CA ASN A 79 4.87 -23.12 11.54
C ASN A 79 5.23 -22.09 10.46
N SER A 80 4.24 -21.40 9.87
CA SER A 80 4.46 -20.31 8.93
C SER A 80 5.20 -19.12 9.59
N ILE A 81 4.78 -18.74 10.79
CA ILE A 81 5.45 -17.70 11.60
C ILE A 81 6.88 -18.12 11.94
N TYR A 82 7.08 -19.36 12.38
CA TYR A 82 8.40 -19.91 12.71
C TYR A 82 9.33 -19.92 11.49
N CYS A 83 8.83 -20.41 10.35
CA CYS A 83 9.56 -20.40 9.08
C CYS A 83 9.92 -18.97 8.66
N TYR A 84 9.00 -18.01 8.81
CA TYR A 84 9.24 -16.60 8.49
C TYR A 84 10.41 -16.01 9.29
N PHE A 85 10.40 -16.19 10.62
CA PHE A 85 11.47 -15.67 11.47
C PHE A 85 12.82 -16.35 11.19
N ASN A 86 12.84 -17.67 10.99
CA ASN A 86 14.09 -18.38 10.67
C ASN A 86 14.61 -18.06 9.27
N TYR A 87 13.73 -17.82 8.30
CA TYR A 87 14.11 -17.34 6.98
C TYR A 87 14.70 -15.92 7.06
N LEU A 88 14.20 -15.03 7.91
CA LEU A 88 14.82 -13.70 8.10
C LEU A 88 16.21 -13.77 8.72
N VAL A 89 16.46 -14.74 9.61
CA VAL A 89 17.79 -14.95 10.22
C VAL A 89 18.80 -15.53 9.22
N THR A 90 18.33 -16.34 8.26
CA THR A 90 19.18 -17.04 7.28
C THR A 90 19.27 -16.36 5.92
N SER A 91 18.26 -15.57 5.52
CA SER A 91 18.25 -14.82 4.27
C SER A 91 18.88 -13.45 4.47
N SER A 92 20.08 -13.34 3.92
CA SER A 92 20.89 -12.13 3.78
C SER A 92 21.45 -11.57 5.10
N THR A 93 22.79 -11.49 5.13
CA THR A 93 23.40 -10.33 5.75
C THR A 93 22.68 -9.11 5.16
N PRO A 94 22.04 -8.25 5.98
CA PRO A 94 21.34 -7.08 5.45
C PRO A 94 22.34 -6.38 4.55
N ASP A 95 21.94 -6.08 3.30
CA ASP A 95 22.82 -5.53 2.26
C ASP A 95 23.46 -4.26 2.85
N ARG A 96 24.62 -4.41 3.51
CA ARG A 96 25.17 -3.39 4.39
C ARG A 96 25.48 -2.26 3.45
N ILE A 97 24.76 -1.16 3.60
CA ILE A 97 24.95 0.00 2.75
C ILE A 97 26.41 0.40 2.95
N SER A 98 27.24 0.13 1.95
CA SER A 98 28.66 0.44 2.01
C SER A 98 28.83 1.95 1.90
N SER A 99 29.80 2.50 2.64
CA SER A 99 30.20 3.90 2.51
C SER A 99 30.47 4.27 1.05
N GLN A 100 31.01 3.34 0.26
CA GLN A 100 31.28 3.55 -1.17
C GLN A 100 29.99 3.78 -1.97
N LYS A 101 28.91 3.05 -1.64
CA LYS A 101 27.59 3.19 -2.27
C LYS A 101 27.02 4.58 -1.96
N VAL A 102 27.14 5.04 -0.71
CA VAL A 102 26.71 6.37 -0.28
C VAL A 102 27.50 7.48 -0.99
N ILE A 103 28.83 7.34 -1.07
CA ILE A 103 29.71 8.29 -1.79
C ILE A 103 29.30 8.39 -3.27
N ASN A 104 29.08 7.25 -3.93
CA ASN A 104 28.69 7.22 -5.33
C ASN A 104 27.33 7.88 -5.56
N LEU A 105 26.38 7.74 -4.63
CA LEU A 105 25.09 8.42 -4.67
C LEU A 105 25.24 9.93 -4.50
N ILE A 106 26.01 10.38 -3.49
CA ILE A 106 26.28 11.81 -3.27
C ILE A 106 26.93 12.44 -4.50
N LYS A 107 27.86 11.73 -5.16
CA LYS A 107 28.50 12.20 -6.40
C LYS A 107 27.53 12.35 -7.58
N LYS A 108 26.46 11.56 -7.63
CA LYS A 108 25.43 11.63 -8.68
C LYS A 108 24.46 12.81 -8.50
N ILE A 109 24.42 13.45 -7.33
CA ILE A 109 23.54 14.59 -7.07
C ILE A 109 23.98 15.78 -7.94
N ASN A 110 23.04 16.37 -8.69
CA ASN A 110 23.30 17.57 -9.47
C ASN A 110 23.35 18.81 -8.54
N PRO A 111 24.49 19.52 -8.43
CA PRO A 111 24.64 20.65 -7.52
C PRO A 111 23.80 21.88 -7.89
N ARG A 112 23.27 21.95 -9.12
CA ARG A 112 22.44 23.08 -9.61
C ARG A 112 20.95 22.90 -9.36
N LYS A 113 20.52 21.73 -8.86
CA LYS A 113 19.12 21.49 -8.54
C LYS A 113 18.71 22.34 -7.33
N ALA A 114 17.45 22.76 -7.32
CA ALA A 114 16.85 23.48 -6.21
C ALA A 114 16.99 22.70 -4.90
N THR A 115 17.06 23.47 -3.83
CA THR A 115 17.15 23.00 -2.46
C THR A 115 15.86 22.28 -2.04
N GLY A 116 15.98 21.27 -1.19
CA GLY A 116 14.84 20.56 -0.62
C GLY A 116 14.07 21.42 0.41
N PRO A 117 13.00 20.88 1.01
CA PRO A 117 12.26 21.56 2.07
C PRO A 117 13.10 21.79 3.34
N ASP A 118 14.23 21.10 3.47
CA ASP A 118 15.21 21.24 4.54
C ASP A 118 16.09 22.49 4.42
N GLY A 119 16.02 23.22 3.29
CA GLY A 119 16.87 24.40 3.07
C GLY A 119 18.34 24.07 2.79
N VAL A 120 18.71 22.78 2.63
CA VAL A 120 20.10 22.38 2.40
C VAL A 120 20.43 22.33 0.89
N PRO A 121 21.37 23.16 0.39
CA PRO A 121 21.69 23.16 -1.03
C PRO A 121 22.44 21.88 -1.44
N ASN A 122 22.14 21.37 -2.63
CA ASN A 122 22.77 20.16 -3.19
C ASN A 122 24.31 20.26 -3.28
N LYS A 123 24.84 21.47 -3.45
CA LYS A 123 26.29 21.73 -3.40
C LYS A 123 26.90 21.39 -2.04
N ALA A 124 26.21 21.70 -0.93
CA ALA A 124 26.67 21.37 0.41
C ALA A 124 26.67 19.86 0.65
N ILE A 125 25.66 19.14 0.16
CA ILE A 125 25.59 17.67 0.24
C ILE A 125 26.78 17.02 -0.49
N ARG A 126 27.22 17.58 -1.63
CA ARG A 126 28.43 17.11 -2.34
C ARG A 126 29.74 17.38 -1.60
N MET A 127 29.75 18.34 -0.67
CA MET A 127 30.93 18.73 0.10
C MET A 127 31.01 18.04 1.47
N LEU A 128 30.14 17.06 1.73
CA LEU A 128 30.18 16.29 2.97
C LEU A 128 31.53 15.59 3.15
N THR A 129 32.07 15.71 4.37
CA THR A 129 33.32 15.04 4.76
C THR A 129 33.10 13.54 4.90
N LEU A 130 34.18 12.76 4.82
CA LEU A 130 34.11 11.31 4.97
C LEU A 130 33.48 10.90 6.31
N ASN A 131 33.75 11.65 7.39
CA ASN A 131 33.13 11.44 8.71
C ASN A 131 31.60 11.56 8.62
N ALA A 132 31.08 12.62 8.00
CA ALA A 132 29.64 12.79 7.81
C ALA A 132 29.04 11.65 6.95
N VAL A 133 29.74 11.21 5.91
CA VAL A 133 29.33 10.06 5.10
C VAL A 133 29.25 8.78 5.93
N THR A 134 30.18 8.54 6.85
CA THR A 134 30.12 7.35 7.72
C THR A 134 28.92 7.39 8.67
N HIS A 135 28.56 8.57 9.19
CA HIS A 135 27.36 8.74 10.00
C HIS A 135 26.08 8.48 9.18
N LEU A 136 26.00 9.00 7.96
CA LEU A 136 24.89 8.72 7.04
C LEU A 136 24.78 7.23 6.73
N THR A 137 25.91 6.57 6.49
CA THR A 137 25.96 5.13 6.18
C THR A 137 25.42 4.30 7.36
N LYS A 138 25.79 4.65 8.60
CA LYS A 138 25.23 4.03 9.81
C LYS A 138 23.73 4.27 9.94
N PHE A 139 23.29 5.51 9.72
CA PHE A 139 21.87 5.87 9.77
C PHE A 139 21.02 5.08 8.77
N PHE A 140 21.45 4.99 7.51
CA PHE A 140 20.73 4.22 6.50
C PHE A 140 20.71 2.72 6.81
N SER A 141 21.80 2.18 7.37
CA SER A 141 21.86 0.77 7.75
C SER A 141 20.84 0.40 8.83
N ILE A 142 20.63 1.28 9.82
CA ILE A 142 19.64 1.07 10.88
C ILE A 142 18.20 1.13 10.31
N ASN A 143 17.91 2.14 9.48
CA ASN A 143 16.57 2.32 8.93
C ASN A 143 16.19 1.27 7.88
N ALA A 144 17.15 0.78 7.08
CA ALA A 144 16.91 -0.27 6.09
C ALA A 144 16.46 -1.59 6.75
N LEU A 145 16.96 -1.89 7.95
CA LEU A 145 16.50 -3.03 8.74
C LEU A 145 15.02 -2.86 9.13
N SER A 146 14.65 -1.71 9.69
CA SER A 146 13.28 -1.41 10.11
C SER A 146 12.26 -1.46 8.95
N TYR A 147 12.62 -0.92 7.79
CA TYR A 147 11.73 -0.86 6.62
C TYR A 147 11.51 -2.24 5.97
N ASN A 148 12.55 -3.08 5.92
CA ASN A 148 12.43 -4.45 5.41
C ASN A 148 11.54 -5.31 6.32
N THR A 149 11.66 -5.17 7.64
CA THR A 149 10.76 -5.84 8.60
C THR A 149 9.30 -5.42 8.39
N SER A 150 9.05 -4.12 8.21
CA SER A 150 7.69 -3.58 8.02
C SER A 150 7.06 -3.99 6.68
N ARG A 151 7.84 -3.98 5.59
CA ARG A 151 7.37 -4.36 4.24
C ARG A 151 7.03 -5.85 4.12
N MET A 152 7.79 -6.72 4.78
CA MET A 152 7.56 -8.16 4.75
C MET A 152 6.36 -8.57 5.61
N LEU A 153 6.15 -7.95 6.77
CA LEU A 153 4.93 -8.11 7.57
C LEU A 153 3.66 -7.72 6.80
N GLY A 154 3.72 -6.62 6.03
CA GLY A 154 2.62 -6.21 5.16
C GLY A 154 2.28 -7.21 4.05
N LYS A 155 3.24 -8.00 3.55
CA LYS A 155 2.97 -9.08 2.59
C LYS A 155 2.36 -10.31 3.26
N LEU A 156 2.83 -10.67 4.46
CA LEU A 156 2.31 -11.82 5.20
C LEU A 156 0.82 -11.64 5.55
N LEU A 157 0.41 -10.43 5.95
CA LEU A 157 -0.99 -10.10 6.23
C LEU A 157 -1.89 -10.17 4.97
N MET A 158 -1.34 -9.95 3.78
CA MET A 158 -2.08 -9.95 2.51
C MET A 158 -2.15 -11.34 1.85
N CYS A 159 -1.31 -12.28 2.26
CA CYS A 159 -1.28 -13.66 1.73
C CYS A 159 -2.30 -14.60 2.38
N ASN A 160 -3.02 -14.19 3.44
CA ASN A 160 -4.00 -15.03 4.13
C ASN A 160 -5.41 -15.04 3.51
N HIS A 161 -5.57 -14.55 2.29
CA HIS A 161 -6.88 -14.48 1.61
C HIS A 161 -7.01 -15.46 0.43
N VAL A 162 -6.52 -16.69 0.58
CA VAL A 162 -6.96 -17.80 -0.28
C VAL A 162 -6.90 -19.10 0.52
N CYS A 163 -8.05 -19.59 0.95
CA CYS A 163 -8.31 -21.03 1.00
C CYS A 163 -9.70 -21.30 0.37
N PRO A 164 -9.83 -22.37 -0.44
CA PRO A 164 -11.10 -22.80 -1.03
C PRO A 164 -12.08 -23.38 0.00
#